data_AF-A0A0H5QQ72-F1
#
_entry.id   AF-A0A0H5QQ72-F1
#
_cell.length_a   1.000
_cell.length_b   1.000
_cell.length_c   1.000
_cell.angle_alpha   90.00
_cell.angle_beta   90.00
_cell.angle_gamma   90.00
#
_symmetry.space_group_name_H-M   'P 1'
#
loop_
_entity.id
_entity.type
_entity.pdbx_description
1 polymer ?
#
loop_
_entity_poly.entity_id
_entity_poly.type
_entity_poly.pdbx_seq_one_letter_code
_entity_poly.pdbx_strand_id
1 'polypeptide(L)'
;SQMLWIDLDIDLIDKGSEKWLTQLNDFKEELNNLPPFRKVQDRVVGFRESIPLMANLKNPAIRQRHWDILMAKTGIKFDLNPKLFTLGNLFAMQLNRFKDDIDEITMAATQEARIEKELAKIVTLWSSKPFPMCLYRSDEGSDGLKILQDTSDVVADLEDGVLNLQ
;
A
#
# COMPACT_ATOMS: atom_id res chain seq x y z
N SER A 1 12.37 -12.45 16.13
CA SER A 1 11.41 -13.55 15.88
C SER A 1 11.78 -14.19 14.55
N GLN A 2 11.69 -15.52 14.42
CA GLN A 2 11.87 -16.24 13.15
C GLN A 2 10.61 -16.21 12.26
N MET A 3 9.50 -15.66 12.77
CA MET A 3 8.25 -15.53 12.03
C MET A 3 8.49 -14.70 10.76
N LEU A 4 8.16 -15.30 9.61
CA LEU A 4 8.24 -14.62 8.33
C LEU A 4 7.21 -13.51 8.27
N TRP A 5 7.58 -12.41 7.61
CA TRP A 5 6.67 -11.28 7.42
C TRP A 5 5.40 -11.70 6.69
N ILE A 6 5.49 -12.63 5.74
CA ILE A 6 4.34 -13.05 4.94
C ILE A 6 3.25 -13.71 5.80
N ASP A 7 3.66 -14.51 6.78
CA ASP A 7 2.77 -15.25 7.69
C ASP A 7 2.27 -14.40 8.87
N LEU A 8 2.68 -13.13 8.93
CA LEU A 8 2.30 -12.22 10.00
C LEU A 8 0.80 -11.93 10.01
N ASP A 9 0.13 -12.40 11.05
CA ASP A 9 -1.24 -12.03 11.40
C ASP A 9 -1.22 -10.89 12.43
N ILE A 10 -1.59 -9.69 11.97
CA ILE A 10 -1.59 -8.48 12.77
C ILE A 10 -2.68 -8.52 13.84
N ASP A 11 -3.86 -9.08 13.53
CA ASP A 11 -4.99 -9.14 14.46
C ASP A 11 -4.68 -10.08 15.62
N LEU A 12 -3.99 -11.19 15.34
CA LEU A 12 -3.54 -12.13 16.36
C LEU A 12 -2.51 -11.46 17.29
N ILE A 13 -1.58 -10.69 16.72
CA ILE A 13 -0.58 -9.95 17.47
C ILE A 13 -1.20 -8.85 18.33
N ASP A 14 -2.16 -8.11 17.80
CA ASP A 14 -2.85 -7.04 18.52
C ASP A 14 -3.58 -7.59 19.74
N LYS A 15 -4.39 -8.65 19.55
CA LYS A 15 -5.06 -9.37 20.65
C LYS A 15 -4.08 -9.95 21.67
N GLY A 16 -2.93 -10.46 21.21
CA GLY A 16 -1.86 -10.96 22.09
C GLY A 16 -1.24 -9.84 22.92
N SER A 17 -1.01 -8.68 22.32
CA SER A 17 -0.43 -7.50 22.96
C SER A 17 -1.35 -6.91 24.04
N GLU A 18 -2.67 -6.90 23.80
CA GLU A 18 -3.65 -6.45 24.79
C GLU A 18 -3.62 -7.32 26.04
N LYS A 19 -3.56 -8.64 25.87
CA LYS A 19 -3.46 -9.58 27.02
C LYS A 19 -2.22 -9.31 27.86
N TRP A 20 -1.07 -9.07 27.24
CA TRP A 20 0.16 -8.72 27.97
C TRP A 20 0.05 -7.38 28.70
N LEU A 21 -0.63 -6.42 28.10
CA LEU A 21 -0.81 -5.10 28.69
C LEU A 21 -1.74 -5.16 29.91
N THR A 22 -2.82 -5.94 29.84
CA THR A 22 -3.68 -6.24 31.01
C THR A 22 -2.88 -6.92 32.11
N GLN A 23 -2.15 -7.99 31.77
CA GLN A 23 -1.31 -8.70 32.75
C GLN A 23 -0.26 -7.78 33.38
N LEU A 24 0.35 -6.87 32.61
CA LEU A 24 1.30 -5.90 33.12
C LEU A 24 0.67 -4.90 34.09
N ASN A 25 -0.55 -4.46 33.82
CA ASN A 25 -1.27 -3.54 34.71
C ASN A 25 -1.79 -4.22 35.98
N ASP A 26 -1.99 -5.54 35.96
CA ASP A 26 -2.44 -6.32 37.13
C ASP A 26 -1.33 -6.55 38.18
N PHE A 27 -0.06 -6.24 37.86
CA PHE A 27 1.02 -6.32 38.84
C PHE A 27 0.92 -5.19 39.88
N LYS A 28 1.34 -5.50 41.12
CA LYS A 28 1.30 -4.55 42.25
C LYS A 28 2.08 -3.27 41.94
N GLU A 29 1.61 -2.12 42.45
CA GLU A 29 2.26 -0.81 42.30
C GLU A 29 3.74 -0.78 42.74
N GLU A 30 4.11 -1.63 43.70
CA GLU A 30 5.49 -1.79 44.17
C GLU A 30 6.44 -2.28 43.05
N LEU A 31 5.93 -3.10 42.12
CA LEU A 31 6.68 -3.56 40.94
C LEU A 31 6.76 -2.47 39.87
N ASN A 32 5.75 -1.62 39.72
CA ASN A 32 5.73 -0.50 38.75
C ASN A 32 6.86 0.52 38.96
N ASN A 33 7.39 0.61 40.18
CA ASN A 33 8.49 1.50 40.52
C ASN A 33 9.87 0.87 40.33
N LEU A 34 9.95 -0.45 40.08
CA LEU A 34 11.22 -1.12 39.84
C LEU A 34 11.74 -0.81 38.43
N PRO A 35 13.00 -0.34 38.28
CA PRO A 35 13.58 -0.03 36.97
C PRO A 35 13.54 -1.19 35.95
N PRO A 36 13.76 -2.47 36.33
CA PRO A 36 13.61 -3.59 35.40
C PRO A 36 12.18 -3.77 34.90
N PHE A 37 11.18 -3.55 35.75
CA PHE A 37 9.77 -3.69 35.39
C PHE A 37 9.35 -2.58 34.43
N ARG A 38 9.74 -1.32 34.70
CA ARG A 38 9.50 -0.20 33.77
C ARG A 38 10.09 -0.46 32.38
N LYS A 39 11.30 -1.02 32.30
CA LYS A 39 11.89 -1.39 31.00
C LYS A 39 11.08 -2.43 30.23
N VAL A 40 10.43 -3.36 30.92
CA VAL A 40 9.53 -4.33 30.29
C VAL A 40 8.26 -3.64 29.82
N GLN A 41 7.68 -2.79 30.65
CA GLN A 41 6.50 -1.99 30.33
C GLN A 41 6.73 -1.11 29.10
N ASP A 42 7.83 -0.35 29.06
CA ASP A 42 8.23 0.49 27.92
C ASP A 42 8.38 -0.32 26.63
N ARG A 43 8.96 -1.52 26.72
CA ARG A 43 9.08 -2.43 25.56
C ARG A 43 7.73 -2.91 25.06
N VAL A 44 6.79 -3.24 25.95
CA VAL A 44 5.45 -3.69 25.55
C VAL A 44 4.63 -2.54 24.96
N VAL A 45 4.74 -1.34 25.53
CA VAL A 45 4.09 -0.13 24.99
C VAL A 45 4.66 0.20 23.60
N GLY A 46 5.98 0.29 23.46
CA GLY A 46 6.62 0.56 22.17
C GLY A 46 6.34 -0.53 21.13
N PHE A 47 6.20 -1.78 21.56
CA PHE A 47 5.74 -2.87 20.69
C PHE A 47 4.32 -2.61 20.18
N ARG A 48 3.39 -2.24 21.06
CA ARG A 48 2.00 -1.95 20.68
C ARG A 48 1.89 -0.76 19.72
N GLU A 49 2.67 0.29 19.94
CA GLU A 49 2.74 1.44 19.04
C GLU A 49 3.26 1.07 17.63
N SER A 50 4.04 -0.01 17.52
CA SER A 50 4.51 -0.51 16.23
C SER A 50 3.47 -1.35 15.47
N ILE A 51 2.42 -1.86 16.13
CA ILE A 51 1.40 -2.72 15.51
C ILE A 51 0.64 -2.00 14.37
N PRO A 52 0.11 -0.78 14.57
CA PRO A 52 -0.51 -0.02 13.47
C PRO A 52 0.46 0.25 12.32
N LEU A 53 1.74 0.52 12.63
CA LEU A 53 2.76 0.76 11.61
C LEU A 53 3.02 -0.49 10.78
N MET A 54 3.05 -1.68 11.41
CA MET A 54 3.13 -2.94 10.70
C MET A 54 1.90 -3.19 9.81
N ALA A 55 0.71 -2.78 10.26
CA ALA A 55 -0.50 -2.82 9.43
C ALA A 55 -0.39 -1.92 8.19
N ASN A 56 0.10 -0.71 8.37
CA ASN A 56 0.36 0.22 7.26
C ASN A 56 1.39 -0.38 6.28
N LEU A 57 2.48 -0.95 6.79
CA LEU A 57 3.51 -1.61 5.99
C LEU A 57 3.05 -2.90 5.30
N LYS A 58 1.96 -3.53 5.75
CA LYS A 58 1.33 -4.68 5.09
C LYS A 58 0.44 -4.30 3.91
N ASN A 59 0.22 -3.01 3.66
CA ASN A 59 -0.56 -2.56 2.52
C ASN A 59 0.03 -3.09 1.20
N PRO A 60 -0.78 -3.76 0.34
CA PRO A 60 -0.30 -4.33 -0.93
C PRO A 60 0.18 -3.28 -1.94
N ALA A 61 -0.14 -2.00 -1.74
CA ALA A 61 0.41 -0.90 -2.53
C ALA A 61 1.91 -0.69 -2.28
N ILE A 62 2.45 -1.20 -1.16
CA ILE A 62 3.86 -1.07 -0.82
C ILE A 62 4.70 -2.02 -1.68
N ARG A 63 5.77 -1.49 -2.27
CA ARG A 63 6.65 -2.14 -3.24
C ARG A 63 8.09 -1.93 -2.83
N GLN A 64 9.01 -2.61 -3.52
CA GLN A 64 10.45 -2.52 -3.27
C GLN A 64 10.95 -1.08 -3.09
N ARG A 65 10.54 -0.15 -3.98
CA ARG A 65 10.92 1.28 -3.89
C ARG A 65 10.59 1.93 -2.54
N HIS A 66 9.44 1.59 -1.95
CA HIS A 66 8.99 2.15 -0.67
C HIS A 66 9.82 1.58 0.48
N TRP A 67 10.16 0.30 0.42
CA TRP A 67 11.06 -0.33 1.38
C TRP A 67 12.48 0.21 1.28
N ASP A 68 12.96 0.51 0.08
CA ASP A 68 14.28 1.13 -0.12
C ASP A 68 14.36 2.52 0.53
N ILE A 69 13.29 3.33 0.40
CA ILE A 69 13.17 4.63 1.09
C ILE A 69 13.17 4.43 2.61
N LEU A 70 12.41 3.47 3.13
CA LEU A 70 12.35 3.18 4.56
C LEU A 70 13.73 2.71 5.10
N MET A 71 14.43 1.83 4.37
CA MET A 71 15.77 1.38 4.72
C MET A 71 16.78 2.53 4.71
N ALA A 72 16.64 3.48 3.77
CA ALA A 72 17.48 4.66 3.72
C ALA A 72 17.24 5.59 4.93
N LYS A 73 15.98 5.81 5.32
CA LYS A 73 15.64 6.65 6.49
C LYS A 73 16.05 6.01 7.83
N THR A 74 15.82 4.71 7.99
CA THR A 74 16.14 3.98 9.22
C THR A 74 17.63 3.65 9.36
N GLY A 75 18.39 3.69 8.25
CA GLY A 75 19.81 3.29 8.21
C GLY A 75 20.03 1.78 8.32
N ILE A 76 18.96 0.98 8.31
CA ILE A 76 18.99 -0.46 8.47
C ILE A 76 18.61 -1.10 7.14
N LYS A 77 19.49 -1.97 6.65
CA LYS A 77 19.27 -2.72 5.40
C LYS A 77 18.98 -4.18 5.73
N PHE A 78 17.97 -4.74 5.07
CA PHE A 78 17.71 -6.18 5.11
C PHE A 78 17.21 -6.67 3.76
N ASP A 79 17.29 -7.99 3.57
CA ASP A 79 16.75 -8.64 2.37
C ASP A 79 15.23 -8.76 2.48
N LEU A 80 14.52 -8.19 1.50
CA LEU A 80 13.07 -8.24 1.36
C LEU A 80 12.57 -9.53 0.72
N ASN A 81 13.48 -10.47 0.42
CA ASN A 81 13.14 -11.81 0.02
C ASN A 81 12.12 -12.40 1.02
N PRO A 82 10.92 -12.82 0.58
CA PRO A 82 9.87 -13.34 1.46
C PRO A 82 10.31 -14.50 2.36
N LYS A 83 11.39 -15.21 1.99
CA LYS A 83 11.98 -16.32 2.75
C LYS A 83 12.94 -15.88 3.87
N LEU A 84 13.41 -14.64 3.83
CA LEU A 84 14.41 -14.08 4.76
C LEU A 84 13.85 -12.90 5.56
N PHE A 85 12.78 -12.28 5.06
CA PHE A 85 12.16 -11.15 5.72
C PHE A 85 11.34 -11.61 6.93
N THR A 86 11.84 -11.30 8.13
CA THR A 86 11.21 -11.70 9.40
C THR A 86 10.72 -10.51 10.20
N LEU A 87 9.77 -10.75 11.11
CA LEU A 87 9.32 -9.78 12.10
C LEU A 87 10.48 -9.26 12.98
N GLY A 88 11.53 -10.08 13.19
CA GLY A 88 12.73 -9.64 13.89
C GLY A 88 13.45 -8.48 13.21
N ASN A 89 13.49 -8.47 11.87
CA ASN A 89 14.13 -7.42 11.09
C ASN A 89 13.37 -6.09 11.23
N LEU A 90 12.04 -6.14 11.28
CA LEU A 90 11.20 -4.96 11.53
C LEU A 90 11.38 -4.40 12.94
N PHE A 91 11.52 -5.23 13.97
CA PHE A 91 11.82 -4.71 15.31
C PHE A 91 13.19 -4.07 15.41
N ALA A 92 14.18 -4.58 14.67
CA ALA A 92 15.49 -3.94 14.62
C ALA A 92 15.41 -2.51 14.08
N MET A 93 14.45 -2.22 13.19
CA MET A 93 14.21 -0.88 12.64
C MET A 93 13.64 0.14 13.64
N GLN A 94 13.14 -0.29 14.81
CA GLN A 94 12.51 0.61 15.78
C GLN A 94 11.48 1.54 15.13
N LEU A 95 10.50 0.93 14.44
CA LEU A 95 9.49 1.61 13.63
C LEU A 95 8.77 2.74 14.37
N ASN A 96 8.62 2.61 15.68
CA ASN A 96 8.01 3.62 16.54
C ASN A 96 8.69 5.01 16.45
N ARG A 97 9.98 5.07 16.09
CA ARG A 97 10.72 6.33 15.90
C ARG A 97 10.49 6.98 14.53
N PHE A 98 9.99 6.22 13.56
CA PHE A 98 9.83 6.64 12.17
C PHE A 98 8.35 6.62 11.76
N LYS A 99 7.45 6.83 12.73
CA LYS A 99 6.00 6.78 12.51
C LYS A 99 5.54 7.69 11.37
N ASP A 100 5.91 8.96 11.43
CA ASP A 100 5.49 9.96 10.44
C ASP A 100 6.01 9.60 9.04
N ASP A 101 7.24 9.10 8.97
CA ASP A 101 7.85 8.65 7.71
C ASP A 101 7.13 7.42 7.12
N ILE A 102 6.77 6.46 7.96
CA ILE A 102 6.04 5.25 7.54
C ILE A 102 4.65 5.61 7.03
N ASP A 103 3.97 6.54 7.71
CA ASP A 103 2.63 7.01 7.32
C ASP A 103 2.71 7.77 5.98
N GLU A 104 3.70 8.63 5.79
CA GLU A 104 3.95 9.33 4.52
C GLU A 104 4.22 8.33 3.37
N ILE A 105 5.11 7.36 3.59
CA ILE A 105 5.45 6.33 2.59
C ILE A 105 4.22 5.49 2.23
N THR A 106 3.43 5.08 3.22
CA THR A 106 2.24 4.25 3.00
C THR A 106 1.15 5.02 2.26
N MET A 107 0.96 6.29 2.60
CA MET A 107 0.03 7.19 1.91
C MET A 107 0.46 7.40 0.46
N ALA A 108 1.74 7.69 0.21
CA ALA A 108 2.29 7.83 -1.13
C ALA A 108 2.08 6.56 -1.95
N ALA A 109 2.42 5.39 -1.39
CA ALA A 109 2.21 4.10 -2.05
C ALA A 109 0.74 3.87 -2.43
N THR A 110 -0.19 4.19 -1.53
CA THR A 110 -1.63 4.03 -1.77
C THR A 110 -2.13 4.95 -2.88
N GLN A 111 -1.66 6.20 -2.88
CA GLN A 111 -2.01 7.18 -3.91
C GLN A 111 -1.44 6.79 -5.27
N GLU A 112 -0.19 6.33 -5.32
CA GLU A 112 0.44 5.80 -6.54
C GLU A 112 -0.33 4.62 -7.10
N ALA A 113 -0.71 3.65 -6.25
CA ALA A 113 -1.50 2.50 -6.69
C ALA A 113 -2.88 2.92 -7.23
N ARG A 114 -3.48 3.97 -6.68
CA ARG A 114 -4.73 4.55 -7.20
C ARG A 114 -4.53 5.12 -8.60
N ILE A 115 -3.50 5.94 -8.78
CA ILE A 115 -3.15 6.55 -10.07
C ILE A 115 -2.86 5.48 -11.12
N GLU A 116 -2.05 4.47 -10.79
CA GLU A 116 -1.74 3.37 -11.70
C GLU A 116 -2.99 2.57 -12.12
N LYS A 117 -3.94 2.40 -11.21
CA LYS A 117 -5.23 1.76 -11.52
C LYS A 117 -6.08 2.60 -12.47
N GLU A 118 -6.09 3.92 -12.30
CA GLU A 118 -6.80 4.83 -13.20
C GLU A 118 -6.14 4.88 -14.58
N LEU A 119 -4.82 4.97 -14.64
CA LEU A 119 -4.04 4.85 -15.87
C LEU A 119 -4.32 3.53 -16.61
N ALA A 120 -4.35 2.41 -15.89
CA ALA A 120 -4.63 1.10 -16.48
C ALA A 120 -6.04 1.04 -17.10
N LYS A 121 -7.04 1.69 -16.50
CA LYS A 121 -8.38 1.81 -17.08
C LYS A 121 -8.37 2.60 -18.38
N ILE A 122 -7.68 3.74 -18.41
CA ILE A 122 -7.52 4.57 -19.60
C ILE A 122 -6.86 3.75 -20.72
N VAL A 123 -5.74 3.08 -20.43
CA VAL A 123 -5.05 2.22 -21.41
C VAL A 123 -5.97 1.11 -21.94
N THR A 124 -6.73 0.46 -21.06
CA THR A 124 -7.65 -0.62 -21.47
C THR A 124 -8.81 -0.10 -22.32
N LEU A 125 -9.37 1.06 -21.97
CA LEU A 125 -10.40 1.73 -22.75
C LEU A 125 -9.90 2.00 -24.17
N TRP A 126 -8.75 2.65 -24.31
CA TRP A 126 -8.18 2.99 -25.62
C TRP A 126 -7.69 1.78 -26.42
N SER A 127 -7.23 0.72 -25.76
CA SER A 127 -6.81 -0.51 -26.45
C SER A 127 -7.98 -1.25 -27.10
N SER A 128 -9.19 -1.06 -26.59
CA SER A 128 -10.39 -1.81 -27.02
C SER A 128 -11.42 -0.96 -27.75
N LYS A 129 -11.26 0.37 -27.80
CA LYS A 129 -12.23 1.30 -28.39
C LYS A 129 -12.21 1.22 -29.93
N PRO A 130 -13.28 0.74 -30.59
CA PRO A 130 -13.37 0.78 -32.04
C PRO A 130 -13.86 2.15 -32.51
N PHE A 131 -13.38 2.61 -33.66
CA PHE A 131 -14.01 3.72 -34.37
C PHE A 131 -15.25 3.22 -35.11
N PRO A 132 -16.43 3.80 -34.87
CA PRO A 132 -17.64 3.40 -35.58
C PRO A 132 -17.50 3.78 -37.05
N MET A 133 -17.74 2.82 -37.95
CA MET A 133 -17.63 2.99 -39.39
C MET A 133 -18.92 2.54 -40.08
N CYS A 134 -19.36 3.29 -41.08
CA CYS A 134 -20.48 2.93 -41.93
C CYS A 134 -20.08 2.96 -43.42
N LEU A 135 -20.89 2.32 -44.28
CA LEU A 135 -20.65 2.34 -45.73
C LEU A 135 -21.24 3.62 -46.32
N TYR A 136 -20.40 4.35 -47.05
CA TYR A 136 -20.83 5.46 -47.89
C TYR A 136 -21.50 4.92 -49.14
N ARG A 137 -22.74 5.36 -49.39
CA ARG A 137 -23.53 4.97 -50.57
C ARG A 137 -23.70 6.21 -51.45
N SER A 138 -23.14 6.17 -52.67
CA SER A 138 -23.36 7.22 -53.68
C SER A 138 -24.41 6.75 -54.69
N ASP A 139 -25.16 7.69 -55.26
CA ASP A 139 -26.20 7.41 -56.26
C ASP A 139 -25.62 6.89 -57.60
N GLU A 140 -24.30 6.96 -57.79
CA GLU A 140 -23.59 6.60 -59.05
C GLU A 140 -22.88 5.23 -59.00
N GLY A 141 -23.17 4.39 -58.01
CA GLY A 141 -22.75 2.98 -58.02
C GLY A 141 -21.32 2.71 -57.53
N SER A 142 -20.68 3.67 -56.87
CA SER A 142 -19.43 3.43 -56.14
C SER A 142 -19.72 2.90 -54.73
N ASP A 143 -20.19 1.66 -54.63
CA ASP A 143 -20.42 0.96 -53.36
C ASP A 143 -19.09 0.41 -52.83
N GLY A 144 -18.62 0.90 -51.68
CA GLY A 144 -17.51 0.25 -50.96
C GLY A 144 -16.67 1.09 -50.02
N LEU A 145 -16.81 2.42 -50.01
CA LEU A 145 -16.04 3.26 -49.08
C LEU A 145 -16.59 3.18 -47.66
N LYS A 146 -15.76 2.80 -46.69
CA LYS A 146 -16.07 2.89 -45.26
C LYS A 146 -15.72 4.30 -44.77
N ILE A 147 -16.72 5.02 -44.27
CA ILE A 147 -16.54 6.33 -43.64
C ILE A 147 -16.74 6.22 -42.13
N LEU A 148 -16.14 7.15 -41.39
CA LEU A 148 -16.38 7.27 -39.95
C LEU A 148 -17.82 7.72 -39.71
N GLN A 149 -18.50 7.05 -38.78
CA GLN A 149 -19.76 7.50 -38.22
C GLN A 149 -19.50 8.56 -37.14
N ASP A 150 -20.55 9.03 -36.48
CA ASP A 150 -20.48 9.86 -35.29
C ASP A 150 -19.41 9.37 -34.30
N THR A 151 -18.45 10.25 -34.02
CA THR A 151 -17.35 10.03 -33.07
C THR A 151 -17.55 10.79 -31.77
N SER A 152 -18.74 11.37 -31.53
CA SER A 152 -19.02 12.16 -30.32
C SER A 152 -18.66 11.40 -29.04
N ASP A 153 -19.00 10.11 -28.95
CA ASP A 153 -18.66 9.25 -27.81
C ASP A 153 -17.15 9.03 -27.65
N VAL A 154 -16.39 8.98 -28.75
CA VAL A 154 -14.92 8.81 -28.72
C VAL A 154 -14.25 10.10 -28.25
N VAL A 155 -14.79 11.25 -28.64
CA VAL A 155 -14.31 12.56 -28.19
C VAL A 155 -14.63 12.78 -26.72
N ALA A 156 -15.83 12.40 -26.26
CA ALA A 156 -16.20 12.47 -24.84
C ALA A 156 -15.27 11.62 -23.97
N ASP A 157 -14.99 10.37 -24.36
CA ASP A 157 -14.05 9.50 -23.65
C ASP A 157 -12.62 10.07 -23.62
N LEU A 158 -12.21 10.80 -24.66
CA LEU A 158 -10.93 11.51 -24.72
C LEU A 158 -10.86 12.67 -23.75
N GLU A 159 -11.90 13.51 -23.73
CA GLU A 159 -12.00 14.64 -22.81
C GLU A 159 -12.01 14.17 -21.35
N ASP A 160 -12.79 13.13 -21.04
CA ASP A 160 -12.81 12.50 -19.71
C ASP A 160 -11.45 11.89 -19.35
N GLY A 161 -10.79 11.23 -20.30
CA GLY A 161 -9.44 10.68 -20.10
C GLY A 161 -8.41 11.78 -19.81
N VAL A 162 -8.47 12.90 -20.51
CA VAL A 162 -7.58 14.06 -20.29
C VAL A 162 -7.85 14.71 -18.94
N LEU A 163 -9.11 14.88 -18.55
CA LEU A 163 -9.49 15.41 -17.23
C LEU A 163 -8.99 14.54 -16.09
N ASN A 164 -9.07 13.21 -16.22
CA ASN A 164 -8.58 12.28 -15.21
C ASN A 164 -7.04 12.26 -15.07
N LEU A 165 -6.31 12.81 -16.04
CA LEU A 165 -4.85 12.92 -16.05
C LEU A 165 -4.34 14.28 -15.57
N GLN A 166 -5.20 15.29 -15.44
CA GLN A 166 -4.89 16.62 -14.91
C GLN A 166 -4.89 16.64 -13.38
#